data_AF-A0A143QJS4-F1
#
_entry.id   AF-A0A143QJS4-F1
#
_cell.length_a   1.000
_cell.length_b   1.000
_cell.length_c   1.000
_cell.angle_alpha   90.00
_cell.angle_beta   90.00
_cell.angle_gamma   90.00
#
_symmetry.space_group_name_H-M   'P 1'
#
loop_
_entity.id
_entity.type
_entity.pdbx_description
1 polymer ?
#
loop_
_entity_poly.entity_id
_entity_poly.type
_entity_poly.pdbx_seq_one_letter_code
_entity_poly.pdbx_strand_id
1 'polypeptide(L)'
;MSAQHRPRVLIGISGWTYAPWRGDFYPSGLAHRKELGYASEHLTSIEINGTFYAMQKPSSFTKWHDETPDDFVFSIKGGRYVTHIKRLVGVESALANFFATGVLTLGDKLGPFLWQLPPNLEFDAQKMTDFCALLPRTVSAAVTLAESRDDKLAEDRVLLPAASSRPLRHCIEARHASFASDEAVELLRENDIAIVVSDTAGKYPYIDTPTADFMYARLHGDEELYASGYTDDALDRWATKISEWTSAGRDVFVYFDNDIKGYAPFDAMKLIERVGS
;
A
#
# COMPACT_ATOMS: atom_id res chain seq x y z
N MET A 1 -7.18 9.53 30.83
CA MET A 1 -5.89 9.10 30.26
C MET A 1 -6.21 8.40 28.95
N SER A 2 -5.89 9.02 27.81
CA SER A 2 -6.00 8.36 26.50
C SER A 2 -5.08 7.14 26.56
N ALA A 3 -5.58 5.96 26.19
CA ALA A 3 -4.74 4.79 25.99
C ALA A 3 -3.67 5.20 24.97
N GLN A 4 -2.39 5.12 25.35
CA GLN A 4 -1.29 5.40 24.42
C GLN A 4 -1.46 4.47 23.22
N HIS A 5 -1.62 5.05 22.03
CA HIS A 5 -1.61 4.29 20.77
C HIS A 5 -0.31 3.50 20.72
N ARG A 6 -0.40 2.17 20.68
CA ARG A 6 0.77 1.32 20.49
C ARG A 6 0.99 1.19 18.99
N PRO A 7 2.11 1.69 18.44
CA PRO A 7 2.35 1.61 17.01
C PRO A 7 2.35 0.17 16.52
N ARG A 8 1.74 -0.05 15.35
CA ARG A 8 1.72 -1.35 14.68
C ARG A 8 2.85 -1.46 13.68
N VAL A 9 3.45 -2.63 13.56
CA VAL A 9 4.38 -2.98 12.48
C VAL A 9 3.72 -4.04 11.62
N LEU A 10 3.52 -3.72 10.35
CA LEU A 10 2.80 -4.54 9.37
C LEU A 10 3.73 -4.80 8.19
N ILE A 11 4.20 -6.05 8.07
CA ILE A 11 5.22 -6.45 7.11
C ILE A 11 4.62 -7.51 6.19
N GLY A 12 4.90 -7.37 4.90
CA GLY A 12 4.26 -8.14 3.88
C GLY A 12 4.94 -8.13 2.53
N ILE A 13 4.15 -8.54 1.54
CA ILE A 13 4.52 -8.66 0.13
C ILE A 13 3.57 -7.83 -0.74
N SER A 14 4.02 -7.49 -1.95
CA SER A 14 3.24 -6.76 -2.96
C SER A 14 2.57 -7.73 -3.94
N GLY A 15 1.36 -8.18 -3.60
CA GLY A 15 0.66 -9.24 -4.33
C GLY A 15 1.11 -10.65 -3.90
N TRP A 16 0.36 -11.68 -4.28
CA TRP A 16 0.59 -13.06 -3.81
C TRP A 16 0.48 -14.13 -4.91
N THR A 17 -0.05 -13.81 -6.10
CA THR A 17 -0.29 -14.82 -7.14
C THR A 17 0.87 -14.92 -8.13
N TYR A 18 2.01 -15.43 -7.68
CA TYR A 18 3.22 -15.56 -8.50
C TYR A 18 3.58 -17.03 -8.77
N ALA A 19 3.71 -17.39 -10.05
CA ALA A 19 4.01 -18.76 -10.45
C ALA A 19 5.35 -19.31 -9.90
N PRO A 20 6.45 -18.52 -9.85
CA PRO A 20 7.74 -18.99 -9.32
C PRO A 20 7.70 -19.40 -7.84
N TRP A 21 6.71 -18.94 -7.08
CA TRP A 21 6.62 -19.24 -5.64
C TRP A 21 6.05 -20.64 -5.37
N ARG A 22 5.46 -21.29 -6.38
CA ARG A 22 4.82 -22.60 -6.25
C ARG A 22 5.85 -23.72 -6.21
N GLY A 23 5.84 -24.48 -5.12
CA GLY A 23 6.85 -25.51 -4.84
C GLY A 23 8.09 -24.96 -4.12
N ASP A 24 8.08 -23.68 -3.76
CA ASP A 24 9.13 -23.03 -2.96
C ASP A 24 8.49 -22.40 -1.72
N PHE A 25 8.02 -21.14 -1.81
CA PHE A 25 7.23 -20.52 -0.73
C PHE A 25 5.88 -21.21 -0.51
N TYR A 26 5.14 -21.48 -1.60
CA TYR A 26 3.90 -22.24 -1.52
C TYR A 26 4.18 -23.75 -1.57
N PRO A 27 3.56 -24.54 -0.68
CA PRO A 27 3.72 -25.99 -0.69
C PRO A 27 3.33 -26.61 -2.03
N SER A 28 4.07 -27.64 -2.43
CA SER A 28 3.77 -28.39 -3.65
C SER A 28 2.33 -28.92 -3.61
N GLY A 29 1.57 -28.65 -4.67
CA GLY A 29 0.16 -29.06 -4.78
C GLY A 29 -0.85 -28.13 -4.07
N LEU A 30 -0.43 -27.02 -3.48
CA LEU A 30 -1.35 -26.02 -2.95
C LEU A 30 -2.25 -25.49 -4.08
N ALA A 31 -3.57 -25.57 -3.89
CA ALA A 31 -4.51 -25.02 -4.85
C ALA A 31 -4.39 -23.49 -4.90
N HIS A 32 -4.29 -22.90 -6.09
CA HIS A 32 -4.13 -21.44 -6.28
C HIS A 32 -5.13 -20.61 -5.46
N ARG A 33 -6.40 -21.04 -5.37
CA ARG A 33 -7.41 -20.34 -4.57
C ARG A 33 -7.12 -20.24 -3.07
N LYS A 34 -6.15 -21.01 -2.55
CA LYS A 34 -5.72 -21.02 -1.15
C LYS A 34 -4.41 -20.25 -0.91
N GLU A 35 -3.79 -19.70 -1.96
CA GLU A 35 -2.50 -18.99 -1.84
C GLU A 35 -2.59 -17.77 -0.90
N LEU A 36 -3.71 -17.03 -0.94
CA LEU A 36 -3.91 -15.90 -0.02
C LEU A 36 -3.96 -16.35 1.45
N GLY A 37 -4.80 -17.34 1.75
CA GLY A 37 -4.90 -17.88 3.11
C GLY A 37 -3.54 -18.36 3.63
N TYR A 38 -2.81 -19.13 2.82
CA TYR A 38 -1.46 -19.58 3.17
C TYR A 38 -0.50 -18.41 3.40
N ALA A 39 -0.44 -17.42 2.50
CA ALA A 39 0.46 -16.27 2.68
C ALA A 39 0.11 -15.47 3.93
N SER A 40 -1.18 -15.31 4.24
CA SER A 40 -1.66 -14.57 5.42
C SER A 40 -1.38 -15.25 6.76
N GLU A 41 -1.08 -16.55 6.77
CA GLU A 41 -0.64 -17.26 7.97
C GLU A 41 0.84 -16.97 8.33
N HIS A 42 1.61 -16.43 7.38
CA HIS A 42 3.06 -16.21 7.53
C HIS A 42 3.45 -14.72 7.58
N LEU A 43 2.51 -13.82 7.32
CA LEU A 43 2.72 -12.38 7.19
C LEU A 43 1.69 -11.63 8.03
N THR A 44 1.95 -10.37 8.33
CA THR A 44 0.98 -9.51 9.06
C THR A 44 0.18 -8.61 8.13
N SER A 45 0.64 -8.44 6.87
CA SER A 45 -0.04 -7.61 5.88
C SER A 45 0.30 -8.01 4.44
N ILE A 46 -0.53 -7.58 3.48
CA ILE A 46 -0.26 -7.67 2.02
C ILE A 46 -0.67 -6.35 1.34
N GLU A 47 0.14 -5.87 0.39
CA GLU A 47 -0.25 -4.80 -0.53
C GLU A 47 -1.00 -5.41 -1.72
N ILE A 48 -2.29 -5.11 -1.87
CA ILE A 48 -3.08 -5.50 -3.03
C ILE A 48 -2.63 -4.67 -4.23
N ASN A 49 -1.94 -5.32 -5.18
CA ASN A 49 -1.47 -4.69 -6.42
C ASN A 49 -2.41 -4.93 -7.61
N GLY A 50 -3.32 -5.93 -7.55
CA GLY A 50 -4.25 -6.23 -8.65
C GLY A 50 -5.17 -5.05 -9.01
N THR A 51 -5.50 -4.21 -8.03
CA THR A 51 -6.27 -2.96 -8.19
C THR A 51 -5.55 -1.92 -9.06
N PHE A 52 -4.22 -1.98 -9.17
CA PHE A 52 -3.45 -1.12 -10.07
C PHE A 52 -3.80 -1.41 -11.53
N TYR A 53 -3.99 -2.67 -11.88
CA TYR A 53 -4.18 -3.10 -13.27
C TYR A 53 -5.64 -3.13 -13.71
N ALA A 54 -6.57 -3.43 -12.79
CA ALA A 54 -7.98 -3.53 -13.10
C ALA A 54 -8.86 -3.24 -11.88
N MET A 55 -10.06 -2.70 -12.15
CA MET A 55 -11.13 -2.61 -11.14
C MET A 55 -11.55 -4.02 -10.70
N GLN A 56 -11.54 -4.24 -9.40
CA GLN A 56 -11.91 -5.51 -8.80
C GLN A 56 -13.43 -5.60 -8.63
N LYS A 57 -13.94 -6.82 -8.51
CA LYS A 57 -15.34 -7.04 -8.16
C LYS A 57 -15.50 -6.89 -6.64
N PRO A 58 -16.68 -6.46 -6.17
CA PRO A 58 -17.01 -6.52 -4.74
C PRO A 58 -16.72 -7.89 -4.11
N SER A 59 -17.06 -8.97 -4.80
CA SER A 59 -16.81 -10.34 -4.33
C SER A 59 -15.33 -10.69 -4.17
N SER A 60 -14.41 -10.01 -4.87
CA SER A 60 -12.97 -10.17 -4.63
C SER A 60 -12.60 -9.67 -3.25
N PHE A 61 -13.06 -8.46 -2.89
CA PHE A 61 -12.76 -7.86 -1.57
C PHE A 61 -13.39 -8.65 -0.43
N THR A 62 -14.64 -9.09 -0.57
CA THR A 62 -15.29 -9.98 0.42
C THR A 62 -14.48 -11.25 0.60
N LYS A 63 -14.07 -11.89 -0.49
CA LYS A 63 -13.26 -13.10 -0.44
C LYS A 63 -11.92 -12.87 0.26
N TRP A 64 -11.21 -11.78 -0.06
CA TRP A 64 -9.92 -11.48 0.56
C TRP A 64 -10.04 -11.17 2.05
N HIS A 65 -11.10 -10.47 2.43
CA HIS A 65 -11.42 -10.23 3.84
C HIS A 65 -11.63 -11.57 4.58
N ASP A 66 -12.44 -12.48 4.03
CA ASP A 66 -12.85 -13.71 4.70
C ASP A 66 -11.77 -14.81 4.72
N GLU A 67 -10.82 -14.77 3.78
CA GLU A 67 -9.74 -15.77 3.69
C GLU A 67 -8.51 -15.47 4.55
N THR A 68 -8.48 -14.33 5.27
CA THR A 68 -7.33 -13.90 6.08
C THR A 68 -7.67 -13.77 7.57
N PRO A 69 -6.69 -13.85 8.49
CA PRO A 69 -6.91 -13.63 9.93
C PRO A 69 -7.60 -12.30 10.25
N ASP A 70 -8.29 -12.22 11.38
CA ASP A 70 -9.09 -11.04 11.77
C ASP A 70 -8.25 -9.76 11.93
N ASP A 71 -7.00 -9.89 12.35
CA ASP A 71 -6.05 -8.81 12.58
C ASP A 71 -5.18 -8.47 11.35
N PHE A 72 -5.35 -9.21 10.26
CA PHE A 72 -4.62 -9.03 9.01
C PHE A 72 -5.03 -7.74 8.31
N VAL A 73 -4.06 -7.02 7.74
CA VAL A 73 -4.30 -5.72 7.08
C VAL A 73 -3.88 -5.76 5.61
N PHE A 74 -4.69 -5.16 4.75
CA PHE A 74 -4.36 -4.93 3.35
C PHE A 74 -4.07 -3.46 3.07
N SER A 75 -2.91 -3.16 2.50
CA SER A 75 -2.70 -1.88 1.80
C SER A 75 -3.19 -2.00 0.35
N ILE A 76 -3.64 -0.89 -0.24
CA ILE A 76 -4.26 -0.92 -1.57
C ILE A 76 -3.47 -0.06 -2.54
N LYS A 77 -2.97 -0.66 -3.63
CA LYS A 77 -2.36 0.10 -4.72
C LYS A 77 -3.46 0.72 -5.58
N GLY A 78 -3.48 2.04 -5.66
CA GLY A 78 -4.42 2.82 -6.46
C GLY A 78 -4.32 2.51 -7.96
N GLY A 79 -5.38 2.81 -8.71
CA GLY A 79 -5.47 2.44 -10.13
C GLY A 79 -4.43 3.13 -11.02
N ARG A 80 -3.79 2.36 -11.92
CA ARG A 80 -2.85 2.88 -12.94
C ARG A 80 -3.45 3.99 -13.79
N TYR A 81 -4.76 3.94 -14.02
CA TYR A 81 -5.47 4.97 -14.77
C TYR A 81 -5.34 6.36 -14.12
N VAL A 82 -5.39 6.43 -12.79
CA VAL A 82 -5.26 7.68 -12.01
C VAL A 82 -3.83 8.22 -12.10
N THR A 83 -2.83 7.41 -11.75
CA THR A 83 -1.46 7.91 -11.56
C THR A 83 -0.61 7.92 -12.83
N HIS A 84 -0.82 6.99 -13.77
CA HIS A 84 0.03 6.85 -14.96
C HIS A 84 -0.64 7.37 -16.24
N ILE A 85 -1.95 7.17 -16.40
CA ILE A 85 -2.66 7.57 -17.63
C ILE A 85 -3.15 9.01 -17.53
N LYS A 86 -3.94 9.32 -16.49
CA LYS A 86 -4.45 10.66 -16.21
C LYS A 86 -3.43 11.56 -15.53
N ARG A 87 -2.38 10.96 -14.94
CA ARG A 87 -1.29 11.68 -14.27
C ARG A 87 -1.84 12.68 -13.26
N LEU A 88 -2.79 12.22 -12.43
CA LEU A 88 -3.45 12.96 -11.33
C LEU A 88 -4.46 14.04 -11.75
N VAL A 89 -4.66 14.31 -13.04
CA VAL A 89 -5.54 15.39 -13.51
C VAL A 89 -6.88 14.84 -14.02
N GLY A 90 -8.00 15.44 -13.57
CA GLY A 90 -9.35 15.05 -14.00
C GLY A 90 -9.66 13.59 -13.65
N VAL A 91 -9.42 13.24 -12.39
CA VAL A 91 -9.50 11.87 -11.85
C VAL A 91 -10.67 11.65 -10.90
N GLU A 92 -11.54 12.64 -10.71
CA GLU A 92 -12.67 12.63 -9.78
C GLU A 92 -13.58 11.43 -10.01
N SER A 93 -14.07 11.23 -11.23
CA SER A 93 -14.90 10.06 -11.57
C SER A 93 -14.13 8.74 -11.44
N ALA A 94 -12.82 8.73 -11.72
CA ALA A 94 -12.01 7.52 -11.57
C ALA A 94 -11.82 7.13 -10.09
N LEU A 95 -11.65 8.11 -9.21
CA LEU A 95 -11.61 7.91 -7.76
C LEU A 95 -12.98 7.48 -7.23
N ALA A 96 -14.06 8.15 -7.65
CA ALA A 96 -15.43 7.79 -7.29
C ALA A 96 -15.74 6.33 -7.65
N ASN A 97 -15.44 5.93 -8.89
CA ASN A 97 -15.61 4.55 -9.34
C ASN A 97 -14.75 3.58 -8.51
N PHE A 98 -13.49 3.93 -8.22
CA PHE A 98 -12.60 3.09 -7.44
C PHE A 98 -13.14 2.80 -6.03
N PHE A 99 -13.54 3.85 -5.29
CA PHE A 99 -14.09 3.70 -3.94
C PHE A 99 -15.47 3.03 -3.91
N ALA A 100 -16.23 3.07 -5.01
CA ALA A 100 -17.51 2.38 -5.15
C ALA A 100 -17.39 0.84 -5.25
N THR A 101 -16.24 0.29 -5.64
CA THR A 101 -16.11 -1.12 -6.07
C THR A 101 -16.06 -2.19 -4.96
N GLY A 102 -16.21 -1.80 -3.69
CA GLY A 102 -16.12 -2.71 -2.54
C GLY A 102 -14.83 -2.62 -1.74
N VAL A 103 -13.85 -1.80 -2.15
CA VAL A 103 -12.58 -1.66 -1.40
C VAL A 103 -12.79 -1.25 0.06
N LEU A 104 -13.82 -0.43 0.31
CA LEU A 104 -14.17 0.04 1.66
C LEU A 104 -14.75 -1.07 2.55
N THR A 105 -15.23 -2.19 2.00
CA THR A 105 -15.77 -3.31 2.78
C THR A 105 -14.70 -4.23 3.36
N LEU A 106 -13.41 -3.97 3.07
CA LEU A 106 -12.31 -4.57 3.83
C LEU A 106 -12.35 -4.14 5.31
N GLY A 107 -13.10 -3.09 5.66
CA GLY A 107 -13.42 -2.76 7.05
C GLY A 107 -12.15 -2.50 7.88
N ASP A 108 -12.04 -3.18 9.02
CA ASP A 108 -10.90 -3.06 9.93
C ASP A 108 -9.59 -3.62 9.33
N LYS A 109 -9.69 -4.46 8.29
CA LYS A 109 -8.55 -4.95 7.50
C LYS A 109 -8.10 -3.96 6.43
N LEU A 110 -8.76 -2.82 6.24
CA LEU A 110 -8.35 -1.80 5.27
C LEU A 110 -7.25 -0.89 5.83
N GLY A 111 -6.04 -1.05 5.29
CA GLY A 111 -4.88 -0.21 5.52
C GLY A 111 -4.77 0.99 4.55
N PRO A 112 -3.57 1.59 4.43
CA PRO A 112 -3.33 2.74 3.57
C PRO A 112 -3.53 2.49 2.07
N PHE A 113 -3.85 3.55 1.33
CA PHE A 113 -3.85 3.57 -0.13
C PHE A 113 -2.54 4.11 -0.68
N LEU A 114 -1.84 3.28 -1.46
CA LEU A 114 -0.63 3.62 -2.18
C LEU A 114 -0.95 4.23 -3.55
N TRP A 115 -0.47 5.44 -3.79
CA TRP A 115 -0.49 6.11 -5.09
C TRP A 115 0.92 6.21 -5.66
N GLN A 116 1.34 5.15 -6.37
CA GLN A 116 2.63 5.13 -7.06
C GLN A 116 2.60 5.98 -8.33
N LEU A 117 3.54 6.91 -8.46
CA LEU A 117 3.70 7.80 -9.59
C LEU A 117 4.69 7.24 -10.62
N PRO A 118 4.52 7.51 -11.93
CA PRO A 118 5.50 7.12 -12.95
C PRO A 118 6.78 7.96 -12.83
N PRO A 119 7.94 7.43 -13.27
CA PRO A 119 9.23 8.11 -13.15
C PRO A 119 9.36 9.39 -13.98
N ASN A 120 8.48 9.61 -14.96
CA ASN A 120 8.48 10.79 -15.83
C ASN A 120 7.44 11.84 -15.41
N LEU A 121 6.88 11.72 -14.21
CA LEU A 121 6.03 12.73 -13.61
C LEU A 121 6.84 13.52 -12.59
N GLU A 122 7.18 14.75 -12.94
CA GLU A 122 7.85 15.69 -12.04
C GLU A 122 6.85 16.25 -11.02
N PHE A 123 7.37 16.63 -9.85
CA PHE A 123 6.62 17.39 -8.86
C PHE A 123 6.11 18.71 -9.44
N ASP A 124 4.85 19.00 -9.14
CA ASP A 124 4.11 20.21 -9.49
C ASP A 124 3.17 20.48 -8.32
N ALA A 125 3.41 21.58 -7.60
CA ALA A 125 2.75 21.88 -6.35
C ALA A 125 1.23 22.03 -6.50
N GLN A 126 0.76 22.69 -7.56
CA GLN A 126 -0.68 22.86 -7.79
C GLN A 126 -1.33 21.50 -8.09
N LYS A 127 -0.74 20.73 -9.01
CA LYS A 127 -1.26 19.40 -9.38
C LYS A 127 -1.32 18.47 -8.16
N MET A 128 -0.29 18.48 -7.32
CA MET A 128 -0.26 17.64 -6.13
C MET A 128 -1.27 18.13 -5.09
N THR A 129 -1.39 19.45 -4.87
CA THR A 129 -2.40 20.04 -3.99
C THR A 129 -3.82 19.63 -4.40
N ASP A 130 -4.14 19.79 -5.68
CA ASP A 130 -5.45 19.42 -6.23
C ASP A 130 -5.74 17.93 -6.04
N PHE A 131 -4.76 17.07 -6.31
CA PHE A 131 -4.91 15.63 -6.10
C PHE A 131 -5.10 15.26 -4.62
N CYS A 132 -4.31 15.85 -3.71
CA CYS A 132 -4.41 15.61 -2.28
C CYS A 132 -5.77 15.99 -1.71
N ALA A 133 -6.38 17.07 -2.24
CA ALA A 133 -7.70 17.54 -1.86
C ALA A 133 -8.83 16.58 -2.29
N LEU A 134 -8.62 15.78 -3.33
CA LEU A 134 -9.58 14.77 -3.80
C LEU A 134 -9.55 13.47 -2.97
N LEU A 135 -8.51 13.23 -2.17
CA LEU A 135 -8.34 11.98 -1.42
C LEU A 135 -9.21 11.98 -0.15
N PRO A 136 -10.18 11.06 -0.02
CA PRO A 136 -11.08 11.02 1.12
C PRO A 136 -10.37 10.56 2.38
N ARG A 137 -10.49 11.32 3.48
CA ARG A 137 -9.78 11.04 4.76
C ARG A 137 -10.56 10.19 5.75
N THR A 138 -11.80 9.86 5.43
CA THR A 138 -12.66 8.99 6.25
C THR A 138 -13.48 8.08 5.36
N VAL A 139 -13.97 6.97 5.91
CA VAL A 139 -14.90 6.08 5.20
C VAL A 139 -16.15 6.86 4.74
N SER A 140 -16.70 7.75 5.57
CA SER A 140 -17.83 8.61 5.17
C SER A 140 -17.50 9.47 3.95
N ALA A 141 -16.34 10.14 3.93
CA ALA A 141 -15.93 10.95 2.78
C ALA A 141 -15.74 10.11 1.51
N ALA A 142 -15.22 8.87 1.65
CA ALA A 142 -15.05 7.97 0.53
C ALA A 142 -16.38 7.44 -0.01
N VAL A 143 -17.36 7.16 0.88
CA VAL A 143 -18.73 6.80 0.49
C VAL A 143 -19.37 7.96 -0.28
N THR A 144 -19.29 9.21 0.21
CA THR A 144 -19.81 10.39 -0.50
C THR A 144 -19.13 10.59 -1.86
N LEU A 145 -17.81 10.42 -1.93
CA LEU A 145 -17.10 10.47 -3.23
C LEU A 145 -17.61 9.39 -4.18
N ALA A 146 -17.80 8.16 -3.68
CA ALA A 146 -18.29 7.03 -4.47
C ALA A 146 -19.73 7.19 -4.98
N GLU A 147 -20.56 8.00 -4.30
CA GLU A 147 -21.89 8.37 -4.80
C GLU A 147 -21.83 9.19 -6.10
N SER A 148 -20.71 9.86 -6.36
CA SER A 148 -20.44 10.61 -7.60
C SER A 148 -19.84 9.74 -8.73
N ARG A 149 -19.96 8.41 -8.63
CA ARG A 149 -19.54 7.47 -9.68
C ARG A 149 -20.23 7.78 -11.01
N ASP A 150 -19.58 7.42 -12.11
CA ASP A 150 -20.22 7.54 -13.42
C ASP A 150 -21.25 6.42 -13.67
N ASP A 151 -22.11 6.64 -14.65
CA ASP A 151 -23.18 5.72 -15.07
C ASP A 151 -22.67 4.45 -15.79
N LYS A 152 -21.36 4.37 -16.07
CA LYS A 152 -20.75 3.22 -16.74
C LYS A 152 -20.33 2.13 -15.75
N LEU A 153 -20.25 2.45 -14.46
CA LEU A 153 -20.02 1.44 -13.44
C LEU A 153 -21.30 0.67 -13.17
N ALA A 154 -21.37 -0.57 -13.67
CA ALA A 154 -22.53 -1.44 -13.49
C ALA A 154 -22.87 -1.64 -12.00
N GLU A 155 -24.16 -1.69 -11.67
CA GLU A 155 -24.65 -1.80 -10.29
C GLU A 155 -24.13 -3.05 -9.55
N ASP A 156 -23.90 -4.16 -10.26
CA ASP A 156 -23.30 -5.38 -9.68
C ASP A 156 -21.82 -5.23 -9.30
N ARG A 157 -21.21 -4.09 -9.65
CA ARG A 157 -19.85 -3.70 -9.26
C ARG A 157 -19.81 -2.74 -8.08
N VAL A 158 -20.95 -2.26 -7.61
CA VAL A 158 -21.01 -1.29 -6.52
C VAL A 158 -21.25 -2.01 -5.20
N LEU A 159 -20.40 -1.74 -4.21
CA LEU A 159 -20.59 -2.18 -2.84
C LEU A 159 -19.97 -1.16 -1.89
N LEU A 160 -20.81 -0.55 -1.06
CA LEU A 160 -20.40 0.46 -0.09
C LEU A 160 -20.78 0.00 1.32
N PRO A 161 -19.88 0.14 2.32
CA PRO A 161 -20.24 -0.07 3.72
C PRO A 161 -21.07 1.10 4.23
N ALA A 162 -21.57 0.98 5.47
CA ALA A 162 -22.09 2.14 6.18
C ALA A 162 -21.02 3.23 6.35
N ALA A 163 -21.43 4.48 6.22
CA ALA A 163 -20.58 5.63 6.50
C ALA A 163 -20.08 5.58 7.95
N SER A 164 -18.80 5.90 8.17
CA SER A 164 -18.19 5.95 9.49
C SER A 164 -17.02 6.94 9.53
N SER A 165 -16.68 7.41 10.73
CA SER A 165 -15.55 8.31 10.96
C SER A 165 -14.18 7.60 10.95
N ARG A 166 -14.11 6.31 10.58
CA ARG A 166 -12.85 5.57 10.53
C ARG A 166 -11.91 6.27 9.53
N PRO A 167 -10.67 6.60 9.93
CA PRO A 167 -9.75 7.32 9.08
C PRO A 167 -9.28 6.46 7.90
N LEU A 168 -9.04 7.11 6.76
CA LEU A 168 -8.38 6.53 5.60
C LEU A 168 -7.02 7.22 5.43
N ARG A 169 -5.98 6.41 5.27
CA ARG A 169 -4.60 6.88 5.13
C ARG A 169 -4.14 6.73 3.70
N HIS A 170 -3.30 7.66 3.25
CA HIS A 170 -2.79 7.70 1.88
C HIS A 170 -1.27 7.85 1.88
N CYS A 171 -0.62 7.23 0.92
CA CYS A 171 0.81 7.41 0.67
C CYS A 171 1.11 7.62 -0.82
N ILE A 172 2.19 8.34 -1.10
CA ILE A 172 2.67 8.66 -2.45
C ILE A 172 4.05 8.04 -2.63
N GLU A 173 4.20 7.17 -3.62
CA GLU A 173 5.50 6.66 -4.04
C GLU A 173 5.99 7.45 -5.24
N ALA A 174 6.91 8.38 -4.96
CA ALA A 174 7.56 9.20 -5.97
C ALA A 174 8.67 8.41 -6.66
N ARG A 175 8.76 8.56 -8.00
CA ARG A 175 9.82 7.94 -8.82
C ARG A 175 10.67 8.96 -9.57
N HIS A 176 10.43 10.25 -9.34
CA HIS A 176 11.16 11.35 -9.93
C HIS A 176 11.85 12.19 -8.85
N ALA A 177 13.10 12.57 -9.08
CA ALA A 177 13.95 13.23 -8.07
C ALA A 177 13.41 14.58 -7.57
N SER A 178 12.58 15.28 -8.36
CA SER A 178 12.00 16.57 -7.94
C SER A 178 11.04 16.47 -6.75
N PHE A 179 10.62 15.27 -6.35
CA PHE A 179 9.87 15.04 -5.11
C PHE A 179 10.74 15.07 -3.84
N ALA A 180 12.07 15.08 -3.96
CA ALA A 180 12.98 15.22 -2.84
C ALA A 180 13.20 16.69 -2.42
N SER A 181 12.40 17.64 -2.94
CA SER A 181 12.44 19.04 -2.54
C SER A 181 11.70 19.27 -1.22
N ASP A 182 12.12 20.28 -0.46
CA ASP A 182 11.44 20.70 0.78
C ASP A 182 9.96 21.03 0.52
N GLU A 183 9.65 21.70 -0.60
CA GLU A 183 8.27 22.05 -0.97
C GLU A 183 7.38 20.81 -1.15
N ALA A 184 7.88 19.75 -1.80
CA ALA A 184 7.13 18.52 -1.97
C ALA A 184 6.90 17.80 -0.63
N VAL A 185 7.93 17.76 0.21
CA VAL A 185 7.88 17.13 1.54
C VAL A 185 6.92 17.88 2.46
N GLU A 186 6.97 19.21 2.50
CA GLU A 186 6.05 20.02 3.30
C GLU A 186 4.60 19.89 2.81
N LEU A 187 4.36 19.93 1.50
CA LEU A 187 3.01 19.78 0.95
C LEU A 187 2.38 18.45 1.39
N LEU A 188 3.11 17.34 1.28
CA LEU A 188 2.61 16.04 1.74
C LEU A 188 2.41 16.00 3.25
N ARG A 189 3.27 16.66 4.03
CA ARG A 189 3.13 16.77 5.49
C ARG A 189 1.90 17.54 5.92
N GLU A 190 1.64 18.69 5.30
CA GLU A 190 0.46 19.51 5.56
C GLU A 190 -0.85 18.76 5.25
N ASN A 191 -0.79 17.77 4.35
CA ASN A 191 -1.93 16.95 3.92
C ASN A 191 -2.01 15.58 4.63
N ASP A 192 -1.14 15.30 5.60
CA ASP A 192 -1.03 14.00 6.28
C ASP A 192 -1.01 12.82 5.29
N ILE A 193 -0.13 12.92 4.29
CA ILE A 193 0.11 11.88 3.29
C ILE A 193 1.55 11.40 3.45
N ALA A 194 1.74 10.11 3.70
CA ALA A 194 3.08 9.56 3.82
C ALA A 194 3.79 9.55 2.46
N ILE A 195 5.01 10.09 2.39
CA ILE A 195 5.92 9.80 1.29
C ILE A 195 6.51 8.40 1.51
N VAL A 196 6.49 7.58 0.46
CA VAL A 196 6.94 6.18 0.54
C VAL A 196 8.46 6.11 0.51
N VAL A 197 9.04 5.45 1.50
CA VAL A 197 10.47 5.11 1.52
C VAL A 197 10.69 3.95 0.54
N SER A 198 11.30 4.25 -0.61
CA SER A 198 11.48 3.27 -1.68
C SER A 198 12.92 2.80 -1.77
N ASP A 199 13.16 1.53 -1.45
CA ASP A 199 14.48 0.91 -1.56
C ASP A 199 14.62 0.21 -2.89
N THR A 200 15.35 0.85 -3.82
CA THR A 200 15.28 0.56 -5.26
C THR A 200 16.65 0.38 -5.89
N ALA A 201 17.65 -0.05 -5.11
CA ALA A 201 19.05 -0.13 -5.53
C ALA A 201 19.55 1.17 -6.20
N GLY A 202 19.15 2.32 -5.66
CA GLY A 202 19.53 3.65 -6.15
C GLY A 202 18.82 4.15 -7.41
N LYS A 203 17.81 3.43 -7.94
CA LYS A 203 17.12 3.83 -9.17
C LYS A 203 16.18 5.02 -8.98
N TYR A 204 15.45 5.07 -7.88
CA TYR A 204 14.44 6.09 -7.57
C TYR A 204 14.87 6.88 -6.33
N PRO A 205 14.34 8.11 -6.14
CA PRO A 205 14.72 8.93 -4.98
C PRO A 205 14.43 8.20 -3.67
N TYR A 206 15.41 8.20 -2.78
CA TYR A 206 15.26 7.75 -1.41
C TYR A 206 14.85 8.94 -0.55
N ILE A 207 13.61 8.92 -0.03
CA ILE A 207 13.08 9.97 0.83
C ILE A 207 12.48 9.29 2.06
N ASP A 208 13.09 9.51 3.22
CA ASP A 208 12.70 8.89 4.49
C ASP A 208 12.23 9.89 5.55
N THR A 209 12.06 11.15 5.13
CA THR A 209 11.51 12.21 5.98
C THR A 209 10.03 11.94 6.25
N PRO A 210 9.59 11.84 7.52
CA PRO A 210 8.17 11.62 7.84
C PRO A 210 7.28 12.78 7.42
N THR A 211 6.15 12.45 6.77
CA THR A 211 5.11 13.39 6.33
C THR A 211 3.70 12.98 6.79
N ALA A 212 3.58 11.93 7.61
CA ALA A 212 2.31 11.50 8.20
C ALA A 212 2.53 10.85 9.57
N ASP A 213 1.44 10.46 10.22
CA ASP A 213 1.43 9.69 11.47
C ASP A 213 1.92 8.23 11.32
N PHE A 214 2.23 7.80 10.10
CA PHE A 214 2.73 6.47 9.77
C PHE A 214 3.88 6.52 8.75
N MET A 215 4.64 5.43 8.68
CA MET A 215 5.67 5.19 7.67
C MET A 215 5.23 4.08 6.72
N TYR A 216 5.57 4.24 5.44
CA TYR A 216 5.31 3.24 4.40
C TYR A 216 6.60 2.99 3.63
N ALA A 217 7.11 1.77 3.65
CA ALA A 217 8.32 1.37 2.96
C ALA A 217 8.01 0.32 1.89
N ARG A 218 8.61 0.46 0.71
CA ARG A 218 8.57 -0.55 -0.35
C ARG A 218 9.99 -0.98 -0.68
N LEU A 219 10.25 -2.27 -0.50
CA LEU A 219 11.55 -2.89 -0.60
C LEU A 219 11.63 -3.64 -1.93
N HIS A 220 12.19 -2.97 -2.94
CA HIS A 220 12.25 -3.50 -4.31
C HIS A 220 13.50 -4.34 -4.57
N GLY A 221 14.52 -4.29 -3.71
CA GLY A 221 15.73 -5.10 -3.80
C GLY A 221 16.97 -4.27 -3.52
N ASP A 222 17.89 -4.82 -2.73
CA ASP A 222 19.10 -4.14 -2.19
C ASP A 222 20.15 -3.82 -3.28
N GLU A 223 20.40 -4.76 -4.22
CA GLU A 223 21.42 -4.63 -5.26
C GLU A 223 20.84 -4.55 -6.68
N GLU A 224 19.75 -5.28 -6.94
CA GLU A 224 19.08 -5.33 -8.23
C GLU A 224 17.56 -5.19 -8.06
N LEU A 225 17.00 -4.17 -8.70
CA LEU A 225 15.57 -3.89 -8.66
C LEU A 225 14.75 -5.12 -9.09
N TYR A 226 13.88 -5.55 -8.19
CA TYR A 226 12.96 -6.68 -8.25
C TYR A 226 13.58 -8.08 -8.19
N ALA A 227 14.91 -8.20 -8.21
CA ALA A 227 15.60 -9.46 -8.47
C ALA A 227 16.69 -9.83 -7.47
N SER A 228 17.07 -8.94 -6.55
CA SER A 228 17.93 -9.27 -5.42
C SER A 228 17.11 -9.46 -4.14
N GLY A 229 17.49 -10.48 -3.35
CA GLY A 229 17.03 -10.60 -1.96
C GLY A 229 17.71 -9.56 -1.07
N TYR A 230 17.32 -9.53 0.20
CA TYR A 230 18.02 -8.76 1.22
C TYR A 230 18.97 -9.65 2.03
N THR A 231 20.19 -9.18 2.24
CA THR A 231 21.14 -9.83 3.16
C THR A 231 20.67 -9.69 4.60
N ASP A 232 21.17 -10.54 5.51
CA ASP A 232 20.84 -10.44 6.93
C ASP A 232 21.21 -9.06 7.50
N ASP A 233 22.38 -8.53 7.14
CA ASP A 233 22.81 -7.19 7.52
C ASP A 233 21.86 -6.09 6.99
N ALA A 234 21.31 -6.28 5.78
CA ALA A 234 20.34 -5.33 5.23
C ALA A 234 19.01 -5.39 5.97
N LEU A 235 18.54 -6.58 6.33
CA LEU A 235 17.33 -6.76 7.14
C LEU A 235 17.51 -6.21 8.56
N ASP A 236 18.70 -6.33 9.16
CA ASP A 236 19.01 -5.75 10.47
C ASP A 236 18.99 -4.21 10.45
N ARG A 237 19.46 -3.60 9.36
CA ARG A 237 19.33 -2.14 9.14
C ARG A 237 17.87 -1.72 9.04
N TRP A 238 17.05 -2.48 8.30
CA TRP A 238 15.62 -2.22 8.20
C TRP A 238 14.89 -2.40 9.54
N ALA A 239 15.21 -3.45 10.30
CA ALA A 239 14.65 -3.65 11.64
C ALA A 239 15.00 -2.49 12.58
N THR A 240 16.23 -1.98 12.54
CA THR A 240 16.66 -0.80 13.30
C THR A 240 15.83 0.43 12.91
N LYS A 241 15.68 0.69 11.61
CA LYS A 241 14.89 1.83 11.11
C LYS A 241 13.41 1.75 11.51
N ILE A 242 12.83 0.55 11.47
CA ILE A 242 11.45 0.31 11.93
C ILE A 242 11.33 0.56 13.44
N SER A 243 12.32 0.16 14.23
CA SER A 243 12.36 0.44 15.67
C SER A 243 12.42 1.94 15.97
N GLU A 244 13.17 2.72 15.20
CA GLU A 244 13.23 4.18 15.33
C GLU A 244 11.87 4.82 15.02
N TRP A 245 11.21 4.40 13.94
CA TRP A 245 9.90 4.91 13.55
C TRP A 245 8.80 4.59 14.58
N THR A 246 8.77 3.36 15.06
CA THR A 246 7.82 2.94 16.10
C THR A 246 8.10 3.61 17.45
N SER A 247 9.36 3.79 17.83
CA SER A 247 9.74 4.55 19.03
C SER A 247 9.29 6.01 18.96
N ALA A 248 9.19 6.56 17.75
CA ALA A 248 8.64 7.88 17.49
C ALA A 248 7.10 7.91 17.36
N GLY A 249 6.41 6.81 17.70
CA GLY A 249 4.94 6.75 17.78
C GLY A 249 4.23 6.45 16.46
N ARG A 250 4.94 6.02 15.41
CA ARG A 250 4.37 5.82 14.07
C ARG A 250 4.06 4.37 13.77
N ASP A 251 2.87 4.11 13.23
CA ASP A 251 2.59 2.83 12.56
C ASP A 251 3.55 2.66 11.38
N VAL A 252 3.94 1.43 11.07
CA VAL A 252 4.88 1.12 9.99
C VAL A 252 4.31 0.03 9.10
N PHE A 253 4.27 0.31 7.80
CA PHE A 253 3.88 -0.62 6.75
C PHE A 253 5.10 -0.90 5.87
N VAL A 254 5.47 -2.17 5.69
CA VAL A 254 6.62 -2.57 4.87
C VAL A 254 6.20 -3.64 3.88
N TYR A 255 6.44 -3.41 2.60
CA TYR A 255 6.12 -4.37 1.55
C TYR A 255 7.34 -4.69 0.71
N PHE A 256 7.70 -5.96 0.66
CA PHE A 256 8.65 -6.50 -0.29
C PHE A 256 7.98 -6.62 -1.66
N ASP A 257 8.68 -6.19 -2.70
CA ASP A 257 8.23 -6.22 -4.11
C ASP A 257 9.31 -6.91 -4.98
N ASN A 258 10.34 -7.51 -4.37
CA ASN A 258 11.43 -8.25 -5.03
C ASN A 258 11.02 -9.68 -5.45
N ASP A 259 9.93 -9.75 -6.20
CA ASP A 259 9.17 -10.97 -6.45
C ASP A 259 9.77 -11.87 -7.54
N ILE A 260 10.64 -11.34 -8.42
CA ILE A 260 11.07 -12.03 -9.66
C ILE A 260 11.74 -13.38 -9.36
N LYS A 261 12.53 -13.44 -8.28
CA LYS A 261 13.24 -14.66 -7.86
C LYS A 261 12.64 -15.30 -6.60
N GLY A 262 11.45 -14.87 -6.18
CA GLY A 262 10.76 -15.46 -5.02
C GLY A 262 11.27 -15.04 -3.64
N TYR A 263 12.13 -14.01 -3.56
CA TYR A 263 12.72 -13.61 -2.27
C TYR A 263 11.75 -12.89 -1.34
N ALA A 264 10.84 -12.10 -1.89
CA ALA A 264 9.93 -11.24 -1.12
C ALA A 264 9.23 -11.91 0.09
N PRO A 265 8.57 -13.08 -0.03
CA PRO A 265 7.93 -13.71 1.12
C PRO A 265 8.94 -14.15 2.19
N PHE A 266 10.12 -14.66 1.81
CA PHE A 266 11.14 -15.09 2.76
C PHE A 266 11.81 -13.90 3.46
N ASP A 267 12.10 -12.83 2.73
CA ASP A 267 12.67 -11.60 3.30
C ASP A 267 11.66 -10.94 4.26
N ALA A 268 10.37 -10.94 3.92
CA ALA A 268 9.30 -10.47 4.79
C ALA A 268 9.23 -11.27 6.10
N MET A 269 9.23 -12.60 6.04
CA MET A 269 9.22 -13.46 7.23
C MET A 269 10.46 -13.23 8.11
N LYS A 270 11.65 -13.11 7.50
CA LYS A 270 12.89 -12.82 8.23
C LYS A 270 12.89 -11.45 8.91
N LEU A 271 12.25 -10.45 8.30
CA LEU A 271 12.10 -9.12 8.90
C LEU A 271 11.10 -9.14 10.06
N ILE A 272 9.97 -9.85 9.90
CA ILE A 272 8.97 -10.08 10.97
C ILE A 272 9.64 -10.67 12.21
N GLU A 273 10.46 -11.71 12.04
CA GLU A 273 11.21 -12.33 13.14
C GLU A 273 12.11 -11.33 13.88
N ARG A 274 12.81 -10.46 13.14
CA ARG A 274 13.72 -9.45 13.70
C ARG A 274 13.02 -8.34 14.48
N VAL A 275 11.84 -7.91 14.02
CA VAL A 275 11.09 -6.84 14.70
C VAL A 275 10.22 -7.35 15.84
N GLY A 276 9.99 -8.68 15.92
CA GLY A 276 9.14 -9.30 16.93
C GLY A 276 7.67 -8.89 16.81
N SER A 277 7.20 -8.65 15.57
CA SER A 277 5.84 -8.23 15.23
C SER A 277 4.90 -9.41 15.01
#